data_AF-A0A1A8BBT0-F1
#
_entry.id   AF-A0A1A8BBT0-F1
#
_cell.length_a   1.000
_cell.length_b   1.000
_cell.length_c   1.000
_cell.angle_alpha   90.00
_cell.angle_beta   90.00
_cell.angle_gamma   90.00
#
_symmetry.space_group_name_H-M   'P 1'
#
loop_
_entity.id
_entity.type
_entity.pdbx_description
1 polymer ?
#
loop_
_entity_poly.entity_id
_entity_poly.type
_entity_poly.pdbx_seq_one_letter_code
_entity_poly.pdbx_strand_id
1 'polypeptide(L)'
;MDTDKFNYVYSCDLDINVQLKIGSLEGKREQKSYKALLEDPMLRFSGLYQENCSDLYVTCQVFAEGKPLALPVRTSYKAFSTRWNWNEWLRLPVKYPDLPQSAQVALTVWDVYGPGKAVPVGGTTVTLFGKYGMFRQGMHDLKVWPGVEGDGGEPTTTPGRTSSSLTEDQMGRLAKLTKAHRQGHMVKVDWLDRLTFREIEMINEIEKRSSNFMYLMVEFPRIKTNDKEYSIVYYEKDGDDSSPVLTSCDIVKVPDPQMGMENLVESKHHKLARSLRSGPSDHDLKPNAATRDQLNIIVSYPPTKQLSSEEQDLVWKFRYYLTTQEKALTKFLKCVNWDLPQEAKQALELLGKWRPMDVEDSLELLSSHFTNPTVRRYAVARLQQADDEDLLMYLLQLVQALKYENFSEIQGGLEPGSKRDSQGLSDDSTPDSSQSQSGTSGSSSAPQQRGKGMDSENLEQDLCTFLISRACKNSTLANYLYWYVIVECEDQDTQQRDPKTHEMYLNVMRRFSQALLKGDRSVKVMRSLLASQQTFVDRLVQLMKAVQRESGNRKKKVTAERVCVTKL
;
A
#
# COMPACT_ATOMS: atom_id res chain seq x y z
N MET A 1 42.43 27.29 2.84
CA MET A 1 41.99 25.89 2.67
C MET A 1 40.48 25.92 2.66
N ASP A 2 39.89 26.18 1.50
CA ASP A 2 38.45 26.04 1.34
C ASP A 2 38.13 24.56 1.38
N THR A 3 37.22 24.18 2.26
CA THR A 3 36.74 22.81 2.38
C THR A 3 35.97 22.48 1.10
N ASP A 4 36.51 21.60 0.27
CA ASP A 4 35.83 21.08 -0.93
C ASP A 4 34.54 20.38 -0.49
N LYS A 5 33.42 21.10 -0.55
CA LYS A 5 32.09 20.57 -0.23
C LYS A 5 31.56 19.82 -1.45
N PHE A 6 31.45 18.50 -1.33
CA PHE A 6 30.81 17.67 -2.35
C PHE A 6 29.28 17.72 -2.19
N ASN A 7 28.58 18.31 -3.15
CA ASN A 7 27.13 18.39 -3.15
C ASN A 7 26.54 17.18 -3.90
N TYR A 8 25.66 16.43 -3.25
CA TYR A 8 25.01 15.26 -3.85
C TYR A 8 23.50 15.23 -3.55
N VAL A 9 22.78 14.46 -4.36
CA VAL A 9 21.35 14.14 -4.19
C VAL A 9 21.18 12.65 -4.39
N TYR A 10 20.33 12.02 -3.57
CA TYR A 10 20.04 10.60 -3.69
C TYR A 10 19.10 10.29 -4.86
N SER A 11 19.30 9.15 -5.52
CA SER A 11 18.44 8.69 -6.62
C SER A 11 16.98 8.50 -6.19
N CYS A 12 16.74 8.04 -4.96
CA CYS A 12 15.40 7.82 -4.39
C CYS A 12 14.60 9.12 -4.20
N ASP A 13 15.27 10.26 -4.02
CA ASP A 13 14.62 11.54 -3.72
C ASP A 13 14.26 12.32 -5.01
N LEU A 14 14.68 11.84 -6.18
CA LEU A 14 14.51 12.51 -7.46
C LEU A 14 13.34 11.94 -8.26
N ASP A 15 12.12 12.44 -8.03
CA ASP A 15 10.91 12.02 -8.79
C ASP A 15 10.84 12.60 -10.21
N ILE A 16 11.90 12.42 -11.01
CA ILE A 16 12.01 12.95 -12.37
C ILE A 16 12.42 11.81 -13.31
N ASN A 17 11.92 11.85 -14.54
CA ASN A 17 12.36 10.92 -15.59
C ASN A 17 13.83 11.15 -15.96
N VAL A 18 14.53 10.05 -16.23
CA VAL A 18 15.90 10.09 -16.74
C VAL A 18 15.88 10.71 -18.14
N GLN A 19 16.77 11.68 -18.35
CA GLN A 19 16.96 12.33 -19.64
C GLN A 19 18.37 12.08 -20.14
N LEU A 20 18.54 11.85 -21.44
CA LEU A 20 19.84 11.71 -22.09
C LEU A 20 19.82 12.52 -23.37
N LYS A 21 20.90 13.24 -23.66
CA LYS A 21 20.98 14.02 -24.89
C LYS A 21 21.86 13.32 -25.90
N ILE A 22 21.31 13.11 -27.09
CA ILE A 22 22.00 12.52 -28.22
C ILE A 22 22.65 13.65 -29.02
N GLY A 23 23.98 13.61 -29.13
CA GLY A 23 24.81 14.64 -29.70
C GLY A 23 25.13 14.42 -31.17
N SER A 24 26.42 14.29 -31.49
CA SER A 24 26.95 13.98 -32.81
C SER A 24 27.35 12.51 -32.95
N LEU A 25 27.28 11.99 -34.17
CA LEU A 25 27.90 10.72 -34.55
C LEU A 25 29.07 11.05 -35.49
N GLU A 26 30.26 10.57 -35.13
CA GLU A 26 31.52 10.82 -35.84
C GLU A 26 32.19 9.49 -36.17
N GLY A 27 32.86 9.41 -37.32
CA GLY A 27 33.55 8.21 -37.77
C GLY A 27 33.23 7.88 -39.21
N LYS A 28 33.91 6.85 -39.71
CA LYS A 28 33.72 6.37 -41.09
C LYS A 28 32.79 5.18 -41.09
N ARG A 29 31.78 5.23 -41.96
CA ARG A 29 30.91 4.09 -42.24
C ARG A 29 31.51 3.32 -43.42
N GLU A 30 31.89 2.07 -43.20
CA GLU A 30 32.45 1.24 -44.27
C GLU A 30 31.38 0.95 -45.33
N GLN A 31 31.71 1.22 -46.59
CA GLN A 31 30.84 0.91 -47.72
C GLN A 31 30.86 -0.59 -47.99
N LYS A 32 29.68 -1.21 -48.11
CA LYS A 32 29.60 -2.65 -48.40
C LYS A 32 30.18 -2.97 -49.78
N SER A 33 30.81 -4.14 -49.88
CA SER A 33 31.47 -4.60 -51.10
C SER A 33 30.51 -4.72 -52.29
N TYR A 34 31.04 -4.64 -53.51
CA TYR A 34 30.25 -4.77 -54.74
C TYR A 34 29.46 -6.08 -54.84
N LYS A 35 29.94 -7.17 -54.22
CA LYS A 35 29.19 -8.43 -54.14
C LYS A 35 27.90 -8.29 -53.32
N ALA A 36 27.94 -7.58 -52.20
CA ALA A 36 26.75 -7.34 -51.39
C ALA A 36 25.70 -6.48 -52.11
N LEU A 37 26.15 -5.53 -52.95
CA LEU A 37 25.28 -4.75 -53.83
C LEU A 37 24.59 -5.59 -54.91
N LEU A 38 25.24 -6.65 -55.40
CA LEU A 38 24.66 -7.56 -56.37
C LEU A 38 23.60 -8.48 -55.72
N GLU A 39 23.82 -8.87 -54.47
CA GLU A 39 22.89 -9.71 -53.71
C GLU A 39 21.64 -8.95 -53.23
N ASP A 40 21.79 -7.68 -52.84
CA ASP A 40 20.66 -6.81 -52.48
C ASP A 40 20.71 -5.49 -53.27
N PRO A 41 19.98 -5.40 -54.39
CA PRO A 41 19.90 -4.18 -55.21
C PRO A 41 19.38 -2.95 -54.47
N MET A 42 18.69 -3.14 -53.33
CA MET A 42 18.14 -2.06 -52.52
C MET A 42 19.23 -1.31 -51.74
N LEU A 43 20.42 -1.92 -51.57
CA LEU A 43 21.60 -1.27 -50.97
C LEU A 43 21.99 -0.02 -51.73
N ARG A 44 21.78 0.00 -53.06
CA ARG A 44 22.09 1.16 -53.91
C ARG A 44 21.29 2.42 -53.54
N PHE A 45 20.14 2.25 -52.90
CA PHE A 45 19.28 3.35 -52.45
C PHE A 45 19.46 3.70 -50.97
N SER A 46 20.22 2.90 -50.21
CA SER A 46 20.64 3.26 -48.86
C SER A 46 21.51 4.53 -48.90
N GLY A 47 21.41 5.36 -47.86
CA GLY A 47 22.23 6.56 -47.71
C GLY A 47 23.74 6.29 -47.65
N LEU A 48 24.18 5.04 -47.73
CA LEU A 48 25.58 4.62 -47.96
C LEU A 48 26.14 5.05 -49.32
N TYR A 49 25.29 5.19 -50.35
CA TYR A 49 25.69 5.48 -51.74
C TYR A 49 25.16 6.83 -52.25
N GLN A 50 24.53 7.61 -51.37
CA GLN A 50 24.14 8.99 -51.65
C GLN A 50 25.31 9.93 -51.31
N GLU A 51 25.44 11.05 -52.03
CA GLU A 51 26.48 12.06 -51.73
C GLU A 51 26.24 12.78 -50.39
N ASN A 52 25.00 12.73 -49.89
CA ASN A 52 24.58 13.32 -48.61
C ASN A 52 24.65 12.30 -47.48
N CYS A 53 24.74 12.78 -46.23
CA CYS A 53 24.68 11.92 -45.05
C CYS A 53 23.38 11.08 -45.04
N SER A 54 23.49 9.80 -44.68
CA SER A 54 22.33 8.91 -44.53
C SER A 54 21.38 9.42 -43.44
N ASP A 55 20.08 9.22 -43.66
CA ASP A 55 19.02 9.49 -42.69
C ASP A 55 19.07 8.45 -41.57
N LEU A 56 19.72 8.82 -40.46
CA LEU A 56 19.91 7.95 -39.29
C LEU A 56 19.01 8.38 -38.13
N TYR A 57 18.57 7.42 -37.33
CA TYR A 57 17.95 7.70 -36.04
C TYR A 57 18.53 6.81 -34.95
N VAL A 58 18.47 7.27 -33.70
CA VAL A 58 19.00 6.53 -32.55
C VAL A 58 17.84 6.07 -31.67
N THR A 59 17.85 4.80 -31.28
CA THR A 59 16.96 4.27 -30.24
C THR A 59 17.72 4.08 -28.95
N CYS A 60 17.11 4.43 -27.83
CA CYS A 60 17.68 4.36 -26.50
C CYS A 60 16.77 3.51 -25.60
N GLN A 61 17.31 2.48 -24.98
CA GLN A 61 16.57 1.58 -24.10
C GLN A 61 17.38 1.26 -22.84
N VAL A 62 16.70 1.25 -21.69
CA VAL A 62 17.31 0.96 -20.39
C VAL A 62 17.15 -0.52 -20.07
N PHE A 63 18.24 -1.14 -19.63
CA PHE A 63 18.32 -2.53 -19.20
C PHE A 63 18.86 -2.61 -17.77
N ALA A 64 18.48 -3.66 -17.04
CA ALA A 64 19.12 -4.09 -15.81
C ALA A 64 19.17 -5.61 -15.79
N GLU A 65 20.32 -6.18 -15.45
CA GLU A 65 20.52 -7.64 -15.37
C GLU A 65 20.08 -8.38 -16.65
N GLY A 66 20.34 -7.80 -17.83
CA GLY A 66 19.94 -8.37 -19.12
C GLY A 66 18.46 -8.20 -19.49
N LYS A 67 17.62 -7.62 -18.63
CA LYS A 67 16.19 -7.40 -18.89
C LYS A 67 15.88 -5.93 -19.19
N PRO A 68 15.01 -5.65 -20.18
CA PRO A 68 14.61 -4.28 -20.47
C PRO A 68 13.71 -3.74 -19.35
N LEU A 69 14.10 -2.61 -18.75
CA LEU A 69 13.30 -1.91 -17.74
C LEU A 69 12.24 -1.00 -18.37
N ALA A 70 12.49 -0.53 -19.60
CA ALA A 70 11.64 0.42 -20.29
C ALA A 70 11.48 0.10 -21.78
N LEU A 71 10.44 0.68 -22.36
CA LEU A 71 10.25 0.69 -23.81
C LEU A 71 11.33 1.55 -24.48
N PRO A 72 11.79 1.17 -25.69
CA PRO A 72 12.77 1.95 -26.43
C PRO A 72 12.20 3.30 -26.87
N VAL A 73 13.00 4.36 -26.69
CA VAL A 73 12.68 5.72 -27.14
C VAL A 73 13.56 6.05 -28.34
N ARG A 74 12.98 6.66 -29.37
CA ARG A 74 13.71 7.05 -30.59
C ARG A 74 13.89 8.56 -30.68
N THR A 75 14.97 9.00 -31.33
CA THR A 75 15.15 10.39 -31.74
C THR A 75 14.13 10.81 -32.79
N SER A 76 13.86 12.11 -32.85
CA SER A 76 13.12 12.74 -33.94
C SER A 76 13.83 12.56 -35.29
N TYR A 77 13.05 12.58 -36.37
CA TYR A 77 13.61 12.57 -37.72
C TYR A 77 14.29 13.90 -38.03
N LYS A 78 15.50 13.83 -38.58
CA LYS A 78 16.26 14.99 -39.04
C LYS A 78 17.01 14.63 -40.31
N ALA A 79 16.87 15.45 -41.35
CA ALA A 79 17.64 15.32 -42.57
C ALA A 79 19.07 15.84 -42.33
N PHE A 80 20.08 15.03 -42.64
CA PHE A 80 21.47 15.39 -42.46
C PHE A 80 22.11 15.80 -43.79
N SER A 81 22.79 16.95 -43.83
CA SER A 81 23.51 17.40 -45.02
C SER A 81 24.98 17.02 -44.94
N THR A 82 25.71 17.54 -43.94
CA THR A 82 27.17 17.42 -43.85
C THR A 82 27.67 16.61 -42.65
N ARG A 83 26.89 16.55 -41.56
CA ARG A 83 27.26 15.88 -40.31
C ARG A 83 26.02 15.32 -39.61
N TRP A 84 26.18 14.18 -38.94
CA TRP A 84 25.17 13.61 -38.06
C TRP A 84 25.19 14.33 -36.70
N ASN A 85 24.26 15.25 -36.50
CA ASN A 85 24.11 15.98 -35.24
C ASN A 85 22.62 16.11 -34.88
N TRP A 86 22.17 15.34 -33.88
CA TRP A 86 20.80 15.38 -33.38
C TRP A 86 20.62 16.58 -32.44
N ASN A 87 21.50 16.70 -31.43
CA ASN A 87 21.42 17.69 -30.35
C ASN A 87 20.04 17.67 -29.64
N GLU A 88 19.51 16.47 -29.39
CA GLU A 88 18.15 16.23 -28.90
C GLU A 88 18.18 15.58 -27.52
N TRP A 89 17.37 16.09 -26.58
CA TRP A 89 17.14 15.46 -25.27
C TRP A 89 16.04 14.41 -25.38
N LEU A 90 16.38 13.15 -25.14
CA LEU A 90 15.45 12.05 -25.02
C LEU A 90 15.01 11.88 -23.57
N ARG A 91 13.69 11.88 -23.34
CA ARG A 91 13.08 11.55 -22.06
C ARG A 91 12.75 10.06 -22.01
N LEU A 92 13.41 9.32 -21.13
CA LEU A 92 13.19 7.88 -20.96
C LEU A 92 11.97 7.64 -20.06
N PRO A 93 11.18 6.57 -20.30
CA PRO A 93 10.03 6.23 -19.47
C PRO A 93 10.44 5.50 -18.18
N VAL A 94 11.52 5.95 -17.54
CA VAL A 94 12.02 5.45 -16.25
C VAL A 94 12.40 6.65 -15.39
N LYS A 95 12.07 6.59 -14.10
CA LYS A 95 12.45 7.62 -13.13
C LYS A 95 13.77 7.27 -12.45
N TYR A 96 14.45 8.26 -11.86
CA TYR A 96 15.67 8.02 -11.09
C TYR A 96 15.53 7.03 -9.91
N PRO A 97 14.40 6.98 -9.16
CA PRO A 97 14.22 6.05 -8.05
C PRO A 97 14.07 4.60 -8.51
N ASP A 98 13.58 4.39 -9.73
CA ASP A 98 13.31 3.06 -10.30
C ASP A 98 14.56 2.44 -10.94
N LEU A 99 15.68 3.17 -10.98
CA LEU A 99 16.92 2.68 -11.59
C LEU A 99 17.77 1.89 -10.58
N PRO A 100 18.02 0.59 -10.80
CA PRO A 100 18.97 -0.16 -9.98
C PRO A 100 20.42 0.27 -10.26
N GLN A 101 21.33 -0.08 -9.34
CA GLN A 101 22.77 0.23 -9.50
C GLN A 101 23.38 -0.39 -10.77
N SER A 102 22.90 -1.59 -11.17
CA SER A 102 23.31 -2.31 -12.37
C SER A 102 22.73 -1.73 -13.67
N ALA A 103 21.92 -0.68 -13.61
CA ALA A 103 21.24 -0.14 -14.79
C ALA A 103 22.22 0.30 -15.89
N GLN A 104 21.95 -0.16 -17.11
CA GLN A 104 22.69 0.15 -18.32
C GLN A 104 21.73 0.74 -19.36
N VAL A 105 22.26 1.59 -20.24
CA VAL A 105 21.51 2.11 -21.38
C VAL A 105 22.17 1.63 -22.66
N ALA A 106 21.37 0.95 -23.48
CA ALA A 106 21.73 0.50 -24.81
C ALA A 106 21.20 1.51 -25.83
N LEU A 107 22.10 1.99 -26.69
CA LEU A 107 21.81 2.88 -27.79
C LEU A 107 22.10 2.17 -29.11
N THR A 108 21.14 2.17 -30.03
CA THR A 108 21.29 1.57 -31.35
C THR A 108 21.05 2.63 -32.42
N VAL A 109 22.00 2.78 -33.33
CA VAL A 109 21.91 3.66 -34.49
C VAL A 109 21.30 2.85 -35.65
N TRP A 110 20.23 3.37 -36.23
CA TRP A 110 19.48 2.73 -37.29
C TRP A 110 19.58 3.52 -38.59
N ASP A 111 19.72 2.80 -39.69
CA ASP A 111 19.60 3.33 -41.05
C ASP A 111 18.22 2.99 -41.62
N VAL A 112 17.54 3.99 -42.17
CA VAL A 112 16.25 3.83 -42.85
C VAL A 112 16.51 3.23 -44.23
N TYR A 113 16.64 1.90 -44.27
CA TYR A 113 17.00 1.15 -45.46
C TYR A 113 15.87 1.08 -46.51
N GLY A 114 14.61 1.17 -46.06
CA GLY A 114 13.44 1.17 -46.94
C GLY A 114 12.12 1.28 -46.18
N PRO A 115 10.97 1.21 -46.88
CA PRO A 115 9.65 1.30 -46.26
C PRO A 115 9.45 0.19 -45.23
N GLY A 116 9.37 0.57 -43.95
CA GLY A 116 9.16 -0.35 -42.83
C GLY A 116 10.36 -1.21 -42.44
N LYS A 117 11.54 -1.00 -43.07
CA LYS A 117 12.75 -1.78 -42.76
C LYS A 117 13.89 -0.85 -42.33
N ALA A 118 14.29 -0.98 -41.08
CA ALA A 118 15.47 -0.33 -40.52
C ALA A 118 16.57 -1.38 -40.31
N VAL A 119 17.82 -1.01 -40.58
CA VAL A 119 18.99 -1.88 -40.40
C VAL A 119 19.90 -1.25 -39.34
N PRO A 120 20.40 -2.03 -38.36
CA PRO A 120 21.31 -1.48 -37.37
C PRO A 120 22.64 -1.12 -38.02
N VAL A 121 23.00 0.15 -37.93
CA VAL A 121 24.34 0.65 -38.29
C VAL A 121 25.34 0.25 -37.22
N GLY A 122 24.91 0.31 -35.96
CA GLY A 122 25.68 -0.18 -34.84
C GLY A 122 25.08 0.17 -33.49
N GLY A 123 25.60 -0.51 -32.47
CA GLY A 123 25.08 -0.50 -31.10
C GLY A 123 26.15 -0.11 -30.10
N THR A 124 25.74 0.52 -29.01
CA THR A 124 26.63 0.89 -27.90
C THR A 124 25.87 0.84 -26.58
N THR A 125 26.46 0.21 -25.57
CA THR A 125 25.89 0.11 -24.23
C THR A 125 26.79 0.77 -23.20
N VAL A 126 26.20 1.56 -22.31
CA VAL A 126 26.93 2.24 -21.23
C VAL A 126 26.18 2.13 -19.91
N THR A 127 26.91 1.93 -18.82
CA THR A 127 26.33 1.90 -17.46
C THR A 127 25.84 3.29 -17.07
N LEU A 128 24.66 3.40 -16.46
CA LEU A 128 24.12 4.68 -15.96
C LEU A 128 24.85 5.13 -14.69
N PHE A 129 25.15 4.18 -13.80
CA PHE A 129 25.96 4.41 -12.61
C PHE A 129 27.43 3.99 -12.82
N GLY A 130 28.35 4.75 -12.23
CA GLY A 130 29.76 4.39 -12.15
C GLY A 130 30.07 3.40 -11.02
N LYS A 131 31.33 2.97 -10.90
CA LYS A 131 31.80 2.03 -9.87
C LYS A 131 31.46 2.45 -8.42
N TYR A 132 31.33 3.75 -8.18
CA TYR A 132 31.05 4.32 -6.87
C TYR A 132 29.56 4.68 -6.67
N GLY A 133 28.65 4.16 -7.50
CA GLY A 133 27.21 4.46 -7.40
C GLY A 133 26.83 5.89 -7.83
N MET A 134 27.77 6.66 -8.39
CA MET A 134 27.48 8.00 -8.91
C MET A 134 26.91 7.91 -10.33
N PHE A 135 25.77 8.54 -10.58
CA PHE A 135 25.19 8.65 -11.91
C PHE A 135 26.15 9.40 -12.85
N ARG A 136 26.29 8.95 -14.09
CA ARG A 136 27.17 9.62 -15.06
C ARG A 136 26.68 11.02 -15.38
N GLN A 137 27.62 11.93 -15.60
CA GLN A 137 27.32 13.35 -15.88
C GLN A 137 28.20 13.89 -17.00
N GLY A 138 27.65 14.84 -17.77
CA GLY A 138 28.35 15.53 -18.85
C GLY A 138 28.48 14.71 -20.13
N MET A 139 29.37 15.17 -21.02
CA MET A 139 29.60 14.62 -22.36
C MET A 139 30.46 13.35 -22.29
N HIS A 140 30.04 12.29 -22.98
CA HIS A 140 30.81 11.06 -23.18
C HIS A 140 30.78 10.66 -24.65
N ASP A 141 31.95 10.41 -25.22
CA ASP A 141 32.08 9.78 -26.53
C ASP A 141 32.03 8.26 -26.35
N LEU A 142 31.01 7.61 -26.92
CA LEU A 142 30.78 6.17 -26.82
C LEU A 142 31.13 5.50 -28.13
N LYS A 143 31.93 4.44 -28.07
CA LYS A 143 32.27 3.60 -29.21
C LYS A 143 31.04 2.81 -29.68
N VAL A 144 30.74 2.87 -30.97
CA VAL A 144 29.62 2.17 -31.61
C VAL A 144 30.15 0.95 -32.36
N TRP A 145 29.61 -0.22 -32.04
CA TRP A 145 29.99 -1.50 -32.65
C TRP A 145 29.23 -1.70 -33.96
N PRO A 146 29.93 -1.85 -35.11
CA PRO A 146 29.29 -1.85 -36.42
C PRO A 146 28.41 -3.09 -36.63
N GLY A 147 27.21 -2.88 -37.16
CA GLY A 147 26.29 -3.94 -37.59
C GLY A 147 25.63 -4.78 -36.49
N VAL A 148 25.78 -4.38 -35.22
CA VAL A 148 25.22 -5.08 -34.05
C VAL A 148 24.27 -4.14 -33.31
N GLU A 149 23.18 -4.65 -32.75
CA GLU A 149 22.28 -3.88 -31.87
C GLU A 149 22.88 -3.74 -30.47
N GLY A 150 22.62 -2.62 -29.79
CA GLY A 150 23.06 -2.44 -28.41
C GLY A 150 22.40 -3.46 -27.49
N ASP A 151 23.21 -4.18 -26.70
CA ASP A 151 22.74 -5.23 -25.79
C ASP A 151 22.88 -4.81 -24.33
N GLY A 152 21.89 -5.14 -23.50
CA GLY A 152 21.90 -4.88 -22.06
C GLY A 152 22.46 -6.02 -21.20
N GLY A 153 23.24 -6.93 -21.78
CA GLY A 153 23.74 -8.12 -21.09
C GLY A 153 24.82 -7.82 -20.04
N GLU A 154 25.02 -8.75 -19.11
CA GLU A 154 26.11 -8.73 -18.14
C GLU A 154 26.99 -9.98 -18.32
N PRO A 155 28.17 -9.89 -18.96
CA PRO A 155 28.79 -8.72 -19.60
C PRO A 155 28.17 -8.37 -20.97
N THR A 156 28.15 -7.08 -21.32
CA THR A 156 27.66 -6.59 -22.63
C THR A 156 28.65 -6.91 -23.75
N THR A 157 28.11 -7.33 -24.89
CA THR A 157 28.86 -7.56 -26.15
C THR A 157 29.17 -6.28 -26.91
N THR A 158 28.47 -5.18 -26.61
CA THR A 158 28.63 -3.87 -27.24
C THR A 158 29.06 -2.75 -26.26
N PRO A 159 30.16 -2.92 -25.49
CA PRO A 159 30.56 -1.92 -24.50
C PRO A 159 30.97 -0.61 -25.19
N GLY A 160 30.29 0.48 -24.84
CA GLY A 160 30.57 1.82 -25.35
C GLY A 160 31.84 2.45 -24.79
N ARG A 161 32.32 1.95 -23.65
CA ARG A 161 33.65 2.26 -23.11
C ARG A 161 34.47 0.99 -23.02
N THR A 162 35.44 0.82 -23.90
CA THR A 162 36.39 -0.29 -23.82
C THR A 162 37.37 -0.01 -22.69
N SER A 163 37.44 -0.92 -21.71
CA SER A 163 38.38 -0.88 -20.59
C SER A 163 39.79 -1.33 -20.99
N SER A 164 40.31 -0.86 -22.12
CA SER A 164 41.71 -1.09 -22.49
C SER A 164 42.59 -0.08 -21.76
N SER A 165 43.73 -0.54 -21.25
CA SER A 165 44.64 0.15 -20.34
C SER A 165 44.82 1.65 -20.62
N LEU A 166 44.93 2.40 -19.52
CA LEU A 166 45.23 3.85 -19.43
C LEU A 166 46.41 4.34 -20.28
N THR A 167 47.21 3.44 -20.83
CA THR A 167 48.39 3.69 -21.63
C THR A 167 48.11 3.83 -23.13
N GLU A 168 46.95 3.37 -23.63
CA GLU A 168 46.67 3.34 -25.09
C GLU A 168 45.53 4.26 -25.57
N ASP A 169 44.61 4.69 -24.69
CA ASP A 169 43.47 5.56 -25.08
C ASP A 169 43.75 7.05 -24.79
N GLN A 170 44.29 7.77 -25.78
CA GLN A 170 44.56 9.20 -25.65
C GLN A 170 43.28 10.01 -25.41
N MET A 171 42.17 9.66 -26.08
CA MET A 171 40.86 10.30 -25.87
C MET A 171 40.43 10.19 -24.40
N GLY A 172 40.54 8.99 -23.82
CA GLY A 172 40.21 8.73 -22.42
C GLY A 172 41.06 9.56 -21.44
N ARG A 173 42.37 9.72 -21.72
CA ARG A 173 43.27 10.56 -20.92
C ARG A 173 42.92 12.04 -21.02
N LEU A 174 42.69 12.55 -22.22
CA LEU A 174 42.32 13.95 -22.45
C LEU A 174 40.95 14.30 -21.84
N ALA A 175 39.99 13.37 -21.87
CA ALA A 175 38.69 13.54 -21.22
C ALA A 175 38.83 13.64 -19.69
N LYS A 176 39.73 12.86 -19.07
CA LYS A 176 40.02 12.94 -17.63
C LYS A 176 40.65 14.28 -17.25
N LEU A 177 41.62 14.76 -18.03
CA LEU A 177 42.26 16.07 -17.80
C LEU A 177 41.27 17.23 -17.98
N THR A 178 40.43 17.16 -19.02
CA THR A 178 39.34 18.13 -19.24
C THR A 178 38.36 18.13 -18.06
N LYS A 179 38.04 16.97 -17.50
CA LYS A 179 37.19 16.87 -16.31
C LYS A 179 37.87 17.49 -15.08
N ALA A 180 39.15 17.20 -14.85
CA ALA A 180 39.90 17.77 -13.73
C ALA A 180 40.00 19.30 -13.80
N HIS A 181 40.21 19.85 -15.00
CA HIS A 181 40.18 21.29 -15.25
C HIS A 181 38.81 21.90 -14.96
N ARG A 182 37.73 21.28 -15.46
CA ARG A 182 36.34 21.73 -15.19
C ARG A 182 35.99 21.68 -13.70
N GLN A 183 36.51 20.71 -12.96
CA GLN A 183 36.33 20.56 -11.51
C GLN A 183 37.18 21.55 -10.69
N GLY A 184 38.03 22.36 -11.33
CA GLY A 184 38.85 23.36 -10.64
C GLY A 184 40.11 22.82 -9.98
N HIS A 185 40.49 21.56 -10.24
CA HIS A 185 41.74 20.98 -9.77
C HIS A 185 42.98 21.52 -10.51
N MET A 186 42.77 22.30 -11.57
CA MET A 186 43.81 22.95 -12.37
C MET A 186 43.55 24.46 -12.40
N VAL A 187 44.63 25.24 -12.42
CA VAL A 187 44.56 26.69 -12.55
C VAL A 187 44.02 27.05 -13.94
N LYS A 188 42.95 27.85 -13.98
CA LYS A 188 42.36 28.32 -15.23
C LYS A 188 43.20 29.45 -15.82
N VAL A 189 43.58 29.32 -17.08
CA VAL A 189 44.35 30.31 -17.83
C VAL A 189 43.67 30.47 -19.19
N ASP A 190 42.76 31.43 -19.32
CA ASP A 190 41.80 31.51 -20.44
C ASP A 190 42.42 31.42 -21.84
N TRP A 191 43.55 32.08 -22.08
CA TRP A 191 44.19 32.08 -23.40
C TRP A 191 44.83 30.71 -23.73
N LEU A 192 45.44 30.05 -22.74
CA LEU A 192 46.08 28.75 -22.87
C LEU A 192 45.01 27.65 -22.93
N ASP A 193 43.96 27.77 -22.11
CA ASP A 193 42.82 26.87 -22.08
C ASP A 193 42.11 26.83 -23.43
N ARG A 194 41.93 27.98 -24.09
CA ARG A 194 41.36 28.03 -25.45
C ARG A 194 42.21 27.28 -26.48
N LEU A 195 43.54 27.42 -26.42
CA LEU A 195 44.45 26.72 -27.33
C LEU A 195 44.48 25.22 -27.03
N THR A 196 44.54 24.84 -25.75
CA THR A 196 44.58 23.43 -25.33
C THR A 196 43.27 22.72 -25.62
N PHE A 197 42.10 23.34 -25.38
CA PHE A 197 40.82 22.73 -25.74
C PHE A 197 40.67 22.55 -27.25
N ARG A 198 41.14 23.52 -28.05
CA ARG A 198 41.18 23.38 -29.50
C ARG A 198 42.09 22.23 -29.94
N GLU A 199 43.26 22.10 -29.33
CA GLU A 199 44.19 21.01 -29.63
C GLU A 199 43.61 19.65 -29.23
N ILE A 200 42.96 19.56 -28.06
CA ILE A 200 42.26 18.36 -27.58
C ILE A 200 41.16 17.95 -28.56
N GLU A 201 40.38 18.90 -29.06
CA GLU A 201 39.33 18.66 -30.05
C GLU A 201 39.93 18.14 -31.38
N MET A 202 41.03 18.75 -31.84
CA MET A 202 41.72 18.29 -33.06
C MET A 202 42.30 16.88 -32.91
N ILE A 203 42.92 16.56 -31.76
CA ILE A 203 43.45 15.21 -31.50
C ILE A 203 42.32 14.18 -31.50
N ASN A 204 41.24 14.45 -30.77
CA ASN A 204 40.08 13.56 -30.72
C ASN A 204 39.45 13.39 -32.11
N GLU A 205 39.35 14.45 -32.91
CA GLU A 205 38.79 14.37 -34.27
C GLU A 205 39.68 13.54 -35.21
N ILE A 206 41.01 13.69 -35.11
CA ILE A 206 41.96 12.88 -35.88
C ILE A 206 41.86 11.40 -35.49
N GLU A 207 41.79 11.10 -34.19
CA GLU A 207 41.68 9.73 -33.67
C GLU A 207 40.35 9.06 -34.05
N LYS A 208 39.24 9.79 -33.97
CA LYS A 208 37.94 9.31 -34.44
C LYS A 208 37.91 9.06 -35.95
N ARG A 209 38.64 9.85 -36.75
CA ARG A 209 38.73 9.68 -38.21
C ARG A 209 39.69 8.58 -38.66
N SER A 210 40.67 8.25 -37.82
CA SER A 210 41.63 7.16 -38.07
C SER A 210 41.11 5.81 -37.57
N SER A 211 40.22 5.81 -36.58
CA SER A 211 39.53 4.62 -36.08
C SER A 211 38.56 4.03 -37.11
N ASN A 212 38.48 2.70 -37.14
CA ASN A 212 37.49 1.96 -37.94
C ASN A 212 36.11 1.92 -37.27
N PHE A 213 35.97 2.50 -36.07
CA PHE A 213 34.72 2.54 -35.33
C PHE A 213 34.07 3.92 -35.40
N MET A 214 32.74 3.94 -35.27
CA MET A 214 31.99 5.18 -35.08
C MET A 214 31.91 5.52 -33.60
N TYR A 215 31.79 6.81 -33.29
CA TYR A 215 31.68 7.36 -31.94
C TYR A 215 30.42 8.21 -31.83
N LEU A 216 29.54 7.84 -30.91
CA LEU A 216 28.33 8.58 -30.59
C LEU A 216 28.57 9.42 -29.34
N MET A 217 28.43 10.73 -29.47
CA MET A 217 28.49 11.65 -28.33
C MET A 217 27.13 11.65 -27.61
N VAL A 218 27.16 11.31 -26.32
CA VAL A 218 25.98 11.32 -25.43
C VAL A 218 26.26 12.23 -24.24
N GLU A 219 25.36 13.17 -23.99
CA GLU A 219 25.41 14.06 -22.83
C GLU A 219 24.44 13.59 -21.74
N PHE A 220 24.99 13.30 -20.58
CA PHE A 220 24.26 12.99 -19.37
C PHE A 220 23.93 14.27 -18.59
N PRO A 221 22.72 14.37 -18.01
CA PRO A 221 22.24 15.58 -17.36
C PRO A 221 23.10 15.95 -16.14
N ARG A 222 23.20 17.25 -15.91
CA ARG A 222 23.84 17.84 -14.73
C ARG A 222 22.78 18.63 -13.97
N ILE A 223 22.57 18.30 -12.70
CA ILE A 223 21.64 19.04 -11.85
C ILE A 223 22.37 20.27 -11.31
N LYS A 224 21.83 21.46 -11.59
CA LYS A 224 22.32 22.73 -11.05
C LYS A 224 21.23 23.40 -10.25
N THR A 225 21.50 23.68 -8.98
CA THR A 225 20.59 24.42 -8.10
C THR A 225 21.38 25.57 -7.47
N ASN A 226 20.90 26.80 -7.64
CA ASN A 226 21.52 28.01 -7.06
C ASN A 226 23.03 28.11 -7.32
N ASP A 227 23.42 27.93 -8.58
CA ASP A 227 24.81 28.01 -9.08
C ASP A 227 25.78 26.93 -8.56
N LYS A 228 25.25 25.89 -7.89
CA LYS A 228 26.02 24.71 -7.45
C LYS A 228 25.63 23.48 -8.27
N GLU A 229 26.64 22.74 -8.72
CA GLU A 229 26.45 21.45 -9.41
C GLU A 229 26.26 20.33 -8.36
N TYR A 230 25.22 19.51 -8.52
CA TYR A 230 24.92 18.36 -7.66
C TYR A 230 25.18 17.04 -8.40
N SER A 231 25.83 16.10 -7.72
CA SER A 231 26.03 14.73 -8.20
C SER A 231 24.90 13.82 -7.74
N ILE A 232 24.33 13.01 -8.64
CA ILE A 232 23.31 12.03 -8.26
C ILE A 232 24.02 10.77 -7.76
N VAL A 233 23.67 10.32 -6.56
CA VAL A 233 24.25 9.13 -5.91
C VAL A 233 23.15 8.10 -5.73
N TYR A 234 23.42 6.87 -6.15
CA TYR A 234 22.53 5.73 -5.92
C TYR A 234 22.34 5.52 -4.42
N TYR A 235 21.08 5.47 -3.99
CA TYR A 235 20.71 5.08 -2.65
C TYR A 235 19.35 4.40 -2.68
N GLU A 236 19.28 3.26 -2.01
CA GLU A 236 18.08 2.45 -1.87
C GLU A 236 17.69 2.47 -0.40
N LYS A 237 16.52 3.03 -0.12
CA LYS A 237 15.97 3.08 1.23
C LYS A 237 15.64 1.64 1.63
N ASP A 238 16.11 1.21 2.79
CA ASP A 238 15.96 -0.15 3.35
C ASP A 238 16.82 -1.26 2.69
N GLY A 239 17.76 -0.91 1.80
CA GLY A 239 18.70 -1.89 1.20
C GLY A 239 19.80 -2.41 2.15
N ASP A 240 20.04 -1.69 3.25
CA ASP A 240 21.03 -2.05 4.29
C ASP A 240 20.43 -2.84 5.47
N ASP A 241 19.14 -3.20 5.43
CA ASP A 241 18.52 -4.16 6.36
C ASP A 241 19.04 -5.58 6.06
N SER A 242 20.34 -5.76 6.29
CA SER A 242 20.96 -7.06 6.43
C SER A 242 20.30 -7.77 7.60
N SER A 243 19.30 -8.60 7.29
CA SER A 243 18.76 -9.57 8.23
C SER A 243 19.95 -10.39 8.74
N PRO A 244 20.28 -10.38 10.04
CA PRO A 244 21.45 -11.10 10.52
C PRO A 244 21.26 -12.58 10.23
N VAL A 245 22.14 -13.14 9.38
CA VAL A 245 22.23 -14.58 9.16
C VAL A 245 22.68 -15.20 10.48
N LEU A 246 21.75 -15.82 11.21
CA LEU A 246 22.07 -16.54 12.44
C LEU A 246 22.95 -17.75 12.08
N THR A 247 24.19 -17.75 12.57
CA THR A 247 25.23 -18.75 12.27
C THR A 247 25.07 -20.07 13.05
N SER A 248 23.94 -20.30 13.73
CA SER A 248 23.63 -21.59 14.35
C SER A 248 22.19 -22.00 14.07
N CYS A 249 22.03 -23.19 13.51
CA CYS A 249 20.74 -23.82 13.26
C CYS A 249 20.53 -24.94 14.28
N ASP A 250 19.43 -24.86 15.02
CA ASP A 250 18.54 -26.00 15.23
C ASP A 250 17.15 -25.54 14.77
N ILE A 251 16.62 -26.20 13.73
CA ILE A 251 15.51 -25.77 12.86
C ILE A 251 15.91 -24.67 11.86
N VAL A 252 15.97 -25.04 10.57
CA VAL A 252 16.22 -24.12 9.45
C VAL A 252 15.04 -23.15 9.33
N LYS A 253 15.22 -21.92 9.78
CA LYS A 253 14.33 -20.82 9.42
C LYS A 253 14.75 -20.34 8.04
N VAL A 254 14.01 -20.74 7.01
CA VAL A 254 14.13 -20.13 5.68
C VAL A 254 13.45 -18.76 5.77
N PRO A 255 14.19 -17.64 5.61
CA PRO A 255 13.56 -16.33 5.46
C PRO A 255 12.82 -16.35 4.13
N ASP A 256 11.49 -16.34 4.20
CA ASP A 256 10.64 -16.17 3.03
C ASP A 256 10.14 -14.71 3.03
N PRO A 257 10.70 -13.84 2.16
CA PRO A 257 10.28 -12.45 2.04
C PRO A 257 8.79 -12.31 1.66
N GLN A 258 8.17 -13.38 1.14
CA GLN A 258 6.80 -13.38 0.65
C GLN A 258 5.80 -13.89 1.71
N MET A 259 6.24 -14.43 2.84
CA MET A 259 5.37 -15.05 3.87
C MET A 259 4.36 -14.07 4.49
N GLY A 260 4.58 -12.76 4.39
CA GLY A 260 3.65 -11.71 4.82
C GLY A 260 3.05 -10.89 3.68
N MET A 261 3.39 -11.21 2.42
CA MET A 261 2.87 -10.49 1.26
C MET A 261 1.52 -11.08 0.84
N GLU A 262 0.63 -10.23 0.33
CA GLU A 262 -0.64 -10.67 -0.24
C GLU A 262 -0.37 -11.60 -1.44
N ASN A 263 -1.01 -12.77 -1.45
CA ASN A 263 -0.95 -13.66 -2.61
C ASN A 263 -1.74 -13.03 -3.78
N LEU A 264 -1.02 -12.42 -4.71
CA LEU A 264 -1.61 -11.74 -5.88
C LEU A 264 -2.49 -12.67 -6.73
N VAL A 265 -2.19 -13.98 -6.76
CA VAL A 265 -2.99 -14.96 -7.50
C VAL A 265 -4.34 -15.16 -6.83
N GLU A 266 -4.36 -15.30 -5.50
CA GLU A 266 -5.59 -15.41 -4.72
C GLU A 266 -6.40 -14.12 -4.77
N SER A 267 -5.75 -12.96 -4.62
CA SER A 267 -6.40 -11.64 -4.76
C SER A 267 -7.05 -11.47 -6.13
N LYS A 268 -6.36 -11.87 -7.20
CA LYS A 268 -6.90 -11.86 -8.56
C LYS A 268 -8.04 -12.86 -8.74
N HIS A 269 -7.91 -14.08 -8.21
CA HIS A 269 -8.95 -15.10 -8.26
C HIS A 269 -10.23 -14.60 -7.58
N HIS A 270 -10.10 -14.07 -6.37
CA HIS A 270 -11.19 -13.52 -5.57
C HIS A 270 -11.91 -12.38 -6.28
N LYS A 271 -11.15 -11.41 -6.83
CA LYS A 271 -11.70 -10.30 -7.61
C LYS A 271 -12.45 -10.75 -8.87
N LEU A 272 -12.00 -11.83 -9.51
CA LEU A 272 -12.66 -12.39 -10.71
C LEU A 272 -13.90 -13.21 -10.34
N ALA A 273 -13.80 -14.06 -9.31
CA ALA A 273 -14.89 -14.92 -8.84
C ALA A 273 -16.09 -14.10 -8.31
N ARG A 274 -15.81 -12.96 -7.69
CA ARG A 274 -16.82 -12.05 -7.11
C ARG A 274 -17.19 -10.87 -8.01
N SER A 275 -16.60 -10.79 -9.21
CA SER A 275 -16.85 -9.68 -10.13
C SER A 275 -18.33 -9.55 -10.48
N LEU A 276 -18.86 -8.33 -10.33
CA LEU A 276 -20.24 -7.92 -10.64
C LEU A 276 -20.70 -8.15 -12.09
N ARG A 277 -19.86 -8.70 -12.97
CA ARG A 277 -20.32 -9.25 -14.26
C ARG A 277 -21.22 -10.49 -14.08
N SER A 278 -21.13 -11.16 -12.94
CA SER A 278 -22.12 -12.15 -12.48
C SER A 278 -23.35 -11.39 -11.97
N GLY A 279 -24.27 -11.06 -12.88
CA GLY A 279 -25.44 -10.23 -12.63
C GLY A 279 -26.57 -10.89 -11.82
N PRO A 280 -27.86 -10.52 -12.06
CA PRO A 280 -29.04 -10.96 -11.30
C PRO A 280 -29.28 -12.48 -11.21
N SER A 281 -28.59 -13.28 -12.01
CA SER A 281 -28.73 -14.73 -12.09
C SER A 281 -28.30 -15.49 -10.83
N ASP A 282 -27.59 -14.84 -9.90
CA ASP A 282 -27.20 -15.42 -8.61
C ASP A 282 -28.40 -15.60 -7.65
N HIS A 283 -29.48 -14.84 -7.82
CA HIS A 283 -30.60 -14.84 -6.88
C HIS A 283 -31.36 -16.18 -6.86
N ASP A 284 -31.40 -16.88 -8.00
CA ASP A 284 -32.12 -18.15 -8.16
C ASP A 284 -31.18 -19.37 -8.15
N LEU A 285 -29.89 -19.15 -7.86
CA LEU A 285 -28.89 -20.20 -7.91
C LEU A 285 -29.05 -21.15 -6.71
N LYS A 286 -29.45 -22.40 -7.00
CA LYS A 286 -29.53 -23.47 -6.01
C LYS A 286 -28.30 -24.38 -6.08
N PRO A 287 -27.71 -24.75 -4.94
CA PRO A 287 -26.54 -25.64 -4.93
C PRO A 287 -26.92 -27.05 -5.39
N ASN A 288 -26.00 -27.71 -6.12
CA ASN A 288 -26.10 -29.14 -6.40
C ASN A 288 -25.96 -29.94 -5.09
N ALA A 289 -26.40 -31.21 -5.05
CA ALA A 289 -26.37 -32.05 -3.85
C ALA A 289 -24.98 -32.09 -3.19
N ALA A 290 -23.93 -32.30 -3.96
CA ALA A 290 -22.54 -32.29 -3.47
C ALA A 290 -22.14 -30.93 -2.87
N THR A 291 -22.50 -29.83 -3.55
CA THR A 291 -22.20 -28.46 -3.10
C THR A 291 -22.98 -28.10 -1.84
N ARG A 292 -24.23 -28.56 -1.73
CA ARG A 292 -25.06 -28.37 -0.53
C ARG A 292 -24.45 -29.11 0.67
N ASP A 293 -23.98 -30.33 0.47
CA ASP A 293 -23.36 -31.12 1.52
C ASP A 293 -22.03 -30.47 1.97
N GLN A 294 -21.24 -29.94 1.02
CA GLN A 294 -20.05 -29.12 1.33
C GLN A 294 -20.40 -27.85 2.11
N LEU A 295 -21.42 -27.10 1.70
CA LEU A 295 -21.88 -25.90 2.42
C LEU A 295 -22.34 -26.23 3.84
N ASN A 296 -23.07 -27.33 4.04
CA ASN A 296 -23.47 -27.77 5.38
C ASN A 296 -22.27 -28.15 6.26
N ILE A 297 -21.23 -28.77 5.69
CA ILE A 297 -19.98 -29.04 6.40
C ILE A 297 -19.31 -27.72 6.81
N ILE A 298 -19.23 -26.74 5.90
CA ILE A 298 -18.65 -25.41 6.17
C ILE A 298 -19.42 -24.69 7.29
N VAL A 299 -20.76 -24.72 7.25
CA VAL A 299 -21.61 -24.11 8.29
C VAL A 299 -21.42 -24.79 9.65
N SER A 300 -21.12 -26.10 9.69
CA SER A 300 -20.87 -26.84 10.93
C SER A 300 -19.50 -26.56 11.57
N TYR A 301 -18.62 -25.81 10.90
CA TYR A 301 -17.28 -25.54 11.42
C TYR A 301 -17.29 -24.73 12.71
N PRO A 302 -16.36 -25.03 13.65
CA PRO A 302 -16.23 -24.24 14.86
C PRO A 302 -15.91 -22.78 14.51
N PRO A 303 -16.34 -21.81 15.35
CA PRO A 303 -16.07 -20.38 15.15
C PRO A 303 -14.60 -20.01 14.92
N THR A 304 -13.67 -20.79 15.50
CA THR A 304 -12.22 -20.55 15.43
C THR A 304 -11.57 -21.00 14.13
N LYS A 305 -12.24 -21.83 13.31
CA LYS A 305 -11.69 -22.30 12.04
C LYS A 305 -11.73 -21.17 11.00
N GLN A 306 -10.57 -20.86 10.43
CA GLN A 306 -10.45 -19.97 9.28
C GLN A 306 -10.91 -20.67 8.00
N LEU A 307 -11.65 -19.94 7.16
CA LEU A 307 -12.16 -20.43 5.87
C LEU A 307 -11.09 -20.23 4.80
N SER A 308 -10.89 -21.23 3.94
CA SER A 308 -10.02 -21.08 2.77
C SER A 308 -10.62 -20.09 1.76
N SER A 309 -9.80 -19.57 0.85
CA SER A 309 -10.25 -18.66 -0.23
C SER A 309 -11.34 -19.30 -1.10
N GLU A 310 -11.21 -20.59 -1.43
CA GLU A 310 -12.20 -21.34 -2.18
C GLU A 310 -13.53 -21.51 -1.42
N GLU A 311 -13.45 -21.82 -0.12
CA GLU A 311 -14.64 -21.95 0.74
C GLU A 311 -15.37 -20.62 0.89
N GLN A 312 -14.63 -19.51 1.03
CA GLN A 312 -15.17 -18.16 1.11
C GLN A 312 -15.92 -17.78 -0.18
N ASP A 313 -15.32 -18.06 -1.34
CA ASP A 313 -15.94 -17.79 -2.64
C ASP A 313 -17.18 -18.67 -2.87
N LEU A 314 -17.19 -19.91 -2.37
CA LEU A 314 -18.36 -20.78 -2.41
C LEU A 314 -19.52 -20.24 -1.57
N VAL A 315 -19.23 -19.78 -0.34
CA VAL A 315 -20.22 -19.15 0.55
C VAL A 315 -20.76 -17.86 -0.07
N TRP A 316 -19.89 -17.05 -0.69
CA TRP A 316 -20.28 -15.82 -1.38
C TRP A 316 -21.19 -16.10 -2.58
N LYS A 317 -20.90 -17.13 -3.37
CA LYS A 317 -21.69 -17.52 -4.54
C LYS A 317 -23.12 -17.95 -4.17
N PHE A 318 -23.29 -18.73 -3.10
CA PHE A 318 -24.61 -19.21 -2.65
C PHE A 318 -25.24 -18.35 -1.55
N ARG A 319 -24.82 -17.08 -1.43
CA ARG A 319 -25.29 -16.15 -0.38
C ARG A 319 -26.81 -16.04 -0.26
N TYR A 320 -27.54 -16.01 -1.37
CA TYR A 320 -29.01 -15.91 -1.36
C TYR A 320 -29.68 -17.19 -0.83
N TYR A 321 -29.12 -18.36 -1.11
CA TYR A 321 -29.61 -19.64 -0.57
C TYR A 321 -29.35 -19.75 0.94
N LEU A 322 -28.19 -19.27 1.39
CA LEU A 322 -27.79 -19.31 2.80
C LEU A 322 -28.60 -18.38 3.69
N THR A 323 -29.32 -17.39 3.14
CA THR A 323 -30.19 -16.47 3.91
C THR A 323 -31.24 -17.20 4.77
N THR A 324 -31.62 -18.41 4.38
CA THR A 324 -32.59 -19.25 5.11
C THR A 324 -31.97 -19.95 6.33
N GLN A 325 -30.65 -20.13 6.34
CA GLN A 325 -29.91 -20.80 7.42
C GLN A 325 -29.34 -19.78 8.41
N GLU A 326 -29.78 -19.82 9.67
CA GLU A 326 -29.36 -18.87 10.71
C GLU A 326 -27.86 -18.99 11.05
N LYS A 327 -27.35 -20.22 11.17
CA LYS A 327 -25.95 -20.52 11.55
C LYS A 327 -24.92 -20.16 10.47
N ALA A 328 -25.37 -19.93 9.23
CA ALA A 328 -24.50 -19.56 8.13
C ALA A 328 -24.10 -18.08 8.15
N LEU A 329 -24.82 -17.24 8.91
CA LEU A 329 -24.63 -15.79 8.90
C LEU A 329 -23.22 -15.38 9.37
N THR A 330 -22.72 -15.97 10.47
CA THR A 330 -21.39 -15.62 10.99
C THR A 330 -20.28 -16.04 10.02
N LYS A 331 -20.47 -17.15 9.30
CA LYS A 331 -19.53 -17.61 8.26
C LYS A 331 -19.56 -16.71 7.02
N PHE A 332 -20.75 -16.30 6.60
CA PHE A 332 -20.92 -15.34 5.51
C PHE A 332 -20.24 -14.01 5.83
N LEU A 333 -20.47 -13.44 7.01
CA LEU A 333 -19.88 -12.17 7.39
C LEU A 333 -18.33 -12.21 7.49
N LYS A 334 -17.74 -13.38 7.77
CA LYS A 334 -16.29 -13.60 7.74
C LYS A 334 -15.69 -13.68 6.33
N CYS A 335 -16.49 -14.03 5.31
CA CYS A 335 -15.99 -14.14 3.95
C CYS A 335 -16.05 -12.81 3.17
N VAL A 336 -16.77 -11.81 3.68
CA VAL A 336 -16.94 -10.51 3.04
C VAL A 336 -15.66 -9.68 3.13
N ASN A 337 -15.23 -9.11 2.01
CA ASN A 337 -14.17 -8.12 2.03
C ASN A 337 -14.76 -6.73 2.34
N TRP A 338 -14.55 -6.26 3.57
CA TRP A 338 -15.08 -4.97 4.04
C TRP A 338 -14.37 -3.75 3.45
N ASP A 339 -13.18 -3.92 2.86
CA ASP A 339 -12.44 -2.84 2.18
C ASP A 339 -13.09 -2.48 0.84
N LEU A 340 -13.83 -3.42 0.24
CA LEU A 340 -14.55 -3.19 -1.01
C LEU A 340 -15.98 -2.68 -0.72
N PRO A 341 -16.30 -1.41 -1.04
CA PRO A 341 -17.58 -0.81 -0.65
C PRO A 341 -18.79 -1.49 -1.32
N GLN A 342 -18.59 -2.12 -2.47
CA GLN A 342 -19.63 -2.84 -3.20
C GLN A 342 -20.05 -4.13 -2.48
N GLU A 343 -19.08 -4.94 -2.03
CA GLU A 343 -19.35 -6.16 -1.25
C GLU A 343 -19.97 -5.81 0.09
N ALA A 344 -19.44 -4.81 0.78
CA ALA A 344 -19.98 -4.32 2.04
C ALA A 344 -21.45 -3.91 1.90
N LYS A 345 -21.82 -3.15 0.86
CA LYS A 345 -23.22 -2.74 0.62
C LYS A 345 -24.16 -3.93 0.41
N GLN A 346 -23.74 -4.92 -0.39
CA GLN A 346 -24.54 -6.11 -0.64
C GLN A 346 -24.70 -6.98 0.61
N ALA A 347 -23.64 -7.13 1.39
CA ALA A 347 -23.69 -7.87 2.66
C ALA A 347 -24.67 -7.22 3.65
N LEU A 348 -24.69 -5.89 3.73
CA LEU A 348 -25.63 -5.15 4.58
C LEU A 348 -27.09 -5.27 4.11
N GLU A 349 -27.34 -5.29 2.80
CA GLU A 349 -28.69 -5.53 2.26
C GLU A 349 -29.18 -6.95 2.60
N LEU A 350 -28.30 -7.94 2.45
CA LEU A 350 -28.59 -9.34 2.78
C LEU A 350 -28.78 -9.57 4.28
N LEU A 351 -28.06 -8.84 5.13
CA LEU A 351 -28.21 -8.90 6.58
C LEU A 351 -29.67 -8.59 7.00
N GLY A 352 -30.31 -7.61 6.35
CA GLY A 352 -31.72 -7.28 6.62
C GLY A 352 -32.73 -8.32 6.12
N LYS A 353 -32.34 -9.18 5.17
CA LYS A 353 -33.16 -10.26 4.61
C LYS A 353 -32.87 -11.62 5.25
N TRP A 354 -31.81 -11.73 6.06
CA TRP A 354 -31.38 -12.99 6.65
C TRP A 354 -32.35 -13.44 7.74
N ARG A 355 -32.49 -14.76 7.91
CA ARG A 355 -33.23 -15.31 9.04
C ARG A 355 -32.62 -14.82 10.36
N PRO A 356 -33.41 -14.32 11.32
CA PRO A 356 -32.89 -13.84 12.60
C PRO A 356 -32.09 -14.94 13.31
N MET A 357 -30.89 -14.60 13.79
CA MET A 357 -29.99 -15.55 14.46
C MET A 357 -30.30 -15.68 15.96
N ASP A 358 -29.82 -16.76 16.58
CA ASP A 358 -29.96 -16.97 18.03
C ASP A 358 -29.12 -15.98 18.84
N VAL A 359 -29.51 -15.75 20.10
CA VAL A 359 -28.83 -14.81 21.00
C VAL A 359 -27.38 -15.23 21.24
N GLU A 360 -27.12 -16.53 21.44
CA GLU A 360 -25.78 -17.08 21.68
C GLU A 360 -24.84 -16.82 20.49
N ASP A 361 -25.31 -17.10 19.27
CA ASP A 361 -24.55 -16.88 18.04
C ASP A 361 -24.28 -15.39 17.78
N SER A 362 -25.17 -14.50 18.25
CA SER A 362 -24.97 -13.04 18.12
C SER A 362 -23.79 -12.51 18.91
N LEU A 363 -23.35 -13.20 19.97
CA LEU A 363 -22.16 -12.83 20.75
C LEU A 363 -20.87 -12.92 19.91
N GLU A 364 -20.83 -13.82 18.91
CA GLU A 364 -19.68 -13.95 18.01
C GLU A 364 -19.48 -12.68 17.17
N LEU A 365 -20.57 -12.00 16.81
CA LEU A 365 -20.56 -10.76 16.03
C LEU A 365 -19.99 -9.56 16.79
N LEU A 366 -19.86 -9.67 18.12
CA LEU A 366 -19.24 -8.64 18.96
C LEU A 366 -17.73 -8.87 19.19
N SER A 367 -17.16 -9.91 18.58
CA SER A 367 -15.72 -10.17 18.64
C SER A 367 -14.90 -9.20 17.77
N SER A 368 -13.57 -9.24 17.92
CA SER A 368 -12.63 -8.41 17.15
C SER A 368 -12.68 -8.63 15.63
N HIS A 369 -13.23 -9.76 15.17
CA HIS A 369 -13.30 -10.11 13.75
C HIS A 369 -14.27 -9.20 12.98
N PHE A 370 -15.25 -8.61 13.67
CA PHE A 370 -16.28 -7.79 13.05
C PHE A 370 -16.17 -6.36 13.56
N THR A 371 -15.69 -5.47 12.70
CA THR A 371 -15.52 -4.04 13.02
C THR A 371 -16.66 -3.17 12.48
N ASN A 372 -17.48 -3.71 11.56
CA ASN A 372 -18.53 -2.93 10.91
C ASN A 372 -19.65 -2.54 11.91
N PRO A 373 -19.96 -1.24 12.07
CA PRO A 373 -20.98 -0.77 13.02
C PRO A 373 -22.37 -1.36 12.79
N THR A 374 -22.77 -1.57 11.54
CA THR A 374 -24.13 -2.06 11.21
C THR A 374 -24.31 -3.52 11.62
N VAL A 375 -23.27 -4.35 11.45
CA VAL A 375 -23.26 -5.74 11.91
C VAL A 375 -23.36 -5.81 13.43
N ARG A 376 -22.68 -4.91 14.13
CA ARG A 376 -22.74 -4.82 15.60
C ARG A 376 -24.09 -4.34 16.10
N ARG A 377 -24.69 -3.33 15.47
CA ARG A 377 -26.07 -2.90 15.79
C ARG A 377 -27.07 -4.02 15.59
N TYR A 378 -26.90 -4.83 14.55
CA TYR A 378 -27.72 -6.04 14.37
C TYR A 378 -27.55 -7.02 15.54
N ALA A 379 -26.32 -7.27 15.99
CA ALA A 379 -26.06 -8.10 17.18
C ALA A 379 -26.73 -7.53 18.44
N VAL A 380 -26.65 -6.22 18.68
CA VAL A 380 -27.33 -5.53 19.79
C VAL A 380 -28.85 -5.67 19.70
N ALA A 381 -29.43 -5.53 18.51
CA ALA A 381 -30.86 -5.73 18.29
C ALA A 381 -31.32 -7.18 18.59
N ARG A 382 -30.45 -8.18 18.40
CA ARG A 382 -30.70 -9.56 18.82
C ARG A 382 -30.58 -9.73 20.34
N LEU A 383 -29.55 -9.15 20.96
CA LEU A 383 -29.38 -9.14 22.41
C LEU A 383 -30.54 -8.46 23.15
N GLN A 384 -31.23 -7.50 22.52
CA GLN A 384 -32.40 -6.86 23.12
C GLN A 384 -33.56 -7.83 23.38
N GLN A 385 -33.62 -8.95 22.67
CA GLN A 385 -34.65 -9.98 22.83
C GLN A 385 -34.35 -10.96 23.97
N ALA A 386 -33.12 -10.95 24.50
CA ALA A 386 -32.73 -11.80 25.62
C ALA A 386 -33.33 -11.33 26.94
N ASP A 387 -33.59 -12.28 27.83
CA ASP A 387 -34.01 -12.00 29.20
C ASP A 387 -32.84 -11.50 30.05
N ASP A 388 -33.15 -10.79 31.13
CA ASP A 388 -32.14 -10.19 32.00
C ASP A 388 -31.26 -11.26 32.71
N GLU A 389 -31.78 -12.48 32.92
CA GLU A 389 -31.03 -13.60 33.51
C GLU A 389 -29.97 -14.13 32.53
N ASP A 390 -30.34 -14.31 31.26
CA ASP A 390 -29.40 -14.72 30.20
C ASP A 390 -28.35 -13.65 29.96
N LEU A 391 -28.76 -12.37 29.96
CA LEU A 391 -27.84 -11.25 29.82
C LEU A 391 -26.81 -11.21 30.95
N LEU A 392 -27.21 -11.56 32.18
CA LEU A 392 -26.31 -11.63 33.32
C LEU A 392 -25.22 -12.70 33.14
N MET A 393 -25.55 -13.84 32.51
CA MET A 393 -24.58 -14.92 32.24
C MET A 393 -23.46 -14.49 31.29
N TYR A 394 -23.76 -13.58 30.35
CA TYR A 394 -22.82 -13.08 29.35
C TYR A 394 -22.27 -11.68 29.64
N LEU A 395 -22.65 -11.07 30.76
CA LEU A 395 -22.39 -9.65 31.04
C LEU A 395 -20.90 -9.31 31.02
N LEU A 396 -20.05 -10.18 31.55
CA LEU A 396 -18.60 -9.99 31.52
C LEU A 396 -18.07 -9.96 30.09
N GLN A 397 -18.53 -10.89 29.25
CA GLN A 397 -18.15 -10.99 27.84
C GLN A 397 -18.61 -9.74 27.07
N LEU A 398 -19.79 -9.22 27.38
CA LEU A 398 -20.31 -7.98 26.79
C LEU A 398 -19.50 -6.75 27.22
N VAL A 399 -19.10 -6.65 28.49
CA VAL A 399 -18.19 -5.60 28.96
C VAL A 399 -16.85 -5.69 28.22
N GLN A 400 -16.31 -6.90 28.04
CA GLN A 400 -15.08 -7.11 27.27
C GLN A 400 -15.24 -6.77 25.79
N ALA A 401 -16.43 -6.92 25.21
CA ALA A 401 -16.67 -6.60 23.80
C ALA A 401 -16.62 -5.08 23.53
N LEU A 402 -16.85 -4.24 24.55
CA LEU A 402 -16.76 -2.77 24.44
C LEU A 402 -15.37 -2.31 23.97
N LYS A 403 -14.30 -3.06 24.27
CA LYS A 403 -12.94 -2.73 23.80
C LYS A 403 -12.76 -2.81 22.29
N TYR A 404 -13.66 -3.50 21.60
CA TYR A 404 -13.61 -3.62 20.15
C TYR A 404 -14.55 -2.63 19.46
N GLU A 405 -15.37 -1.87 20.19
CA GLU A 405 -16.30 -0.88 19.62
C GLU A 405 -15.59 0.38 19.14
N ASN A 406 -16.31 1.18 18.34
CA ASN A 406 -15.80 2.48 17.92
C ASN A 406 -15.83 3.46 19.10
N PHE A 407 -14.65 3.81 19.61
CA PHE A 407 -14.50 4.69 20.78
C PHE A 407 -15.12 6.08 20.55
N SER A 408 -15.19 6.55 19.30
CA SER A 408 -15.80 7.84 18.96
C SER A 408 -17.32 7.82 19.17
N GLU A 409 -17.98 6.70 18.87
CA GLU A 409 -19.43 6.55 19.09
C GLU A 409 -19.74 6.50 20.60
N ILE A 410 -18.90 5.80 21.37
CA ILE A 410 -19.02 5.75 22.84
C ILE A 410 -18.82 7.15 23.45
N GLN A 411 -17.86 7.93 22.96
CA GLN A 411 -17.61 9.29 23.44
C GLN A 411 -18.73 10.27 23.04
N GLY A 412 -19.25 10.17 21.81
CA GLY A 412 -20.32 11.03 21.30
C GLY A 412 -21.63 10.91 22.09
N GLY A 413 -21.90 9.76 22.71
CA GLY A 413 -23.07 9.54 23.55
C GLY A 413 -23.08 10.23 24.92
N LEU A 414 -22.08 11.07 25.23
CA LEU A 414 -22.04 11.96 26.41
C LEU A 414 -22.77 13.30 26.16
N GLU A 415 -22.90 13.73 24.90
CA GLU A 415 -23.50 15.01 24.52
C GLU A 415 -25.03 14.89 24.39
N PRO A 416 -25.83 15.60 25.21
CA PRO A 416 -27.29 15.57 25.09
C PRO A 416 -27.75 16.42 23.91
N GLY A 417 -28.20 15.77 22.82
CA GLY A 417 -29.14 16.31 21.84
C GLY A 417 -28.80 17.68 21.24
N SER A 418 -27.88 17.73 20.27
CA SER A 418 -27.96 18.77 19.25
C SER A 418 -28.88 18.27 18.14
N LYS A 419 -29.98 19.00 17.94
CA LYS A 419 -30.90 18.79 16.82
C LYS A 419 -30.07 18.68 15.53
N ARG A 420 -30.18 17.56 14.82
CA ARG A 420 -29.80 17.52 13.41
C ARG A 420 -30.82 18.37 12.67
N ASP A 421 -30.53 19.66 12.55
CA ASP A 421 -31.29 20.54 11.68
C ASP A 421 -31.17 20.04 10.24
N SER A 422 -32.35 19.93 9.65
CA SER A 422 -32.57 19.67 8.25
C SER A 422 -32.28 20.95 7.48
N GLN A 423 -31.09 21.05 6.91
CA GLN A 423 -30.72 21.89 5.76
C GLN A 423 -29.69 21.05 5.00
N GLY A 424 -29.94 20.58 3.78
CA GLY A 424 -30.39 21.34 2.63
C GLY A 424 -29.27 21.18 1.59
N LEU A 425 -29.57 20.43 0.54
CA LEU A 425 -28.73 20.07 -0.60
C LEU A 425 -28.06 21.28 -1.27
N SER A 426 -26.85 21.10 -1.83
CA SER A 426 -26.61 21.07 -3.29
C SER A 426 -25.20 21.54 -3.65
N ASP A 427 -24.39 20.67 -4.25
CA ASP A 427 -23.64 21.04 -5.46
C ASP A 427 -23.20 19.76 -6.18
N ASP A 428 -23.94 19.39 -7.23
CA ASP A 428 -23.32 19.01 -8.50
C ASP A 428 -24.39 19.05 -9.59
N SER A 429 -24.19 19.96 -10.54
CA SER A 429 -25.01 20.12 -11.74
C SER A 429 -24.14 19.74 -12.92
N THR A 430 -24.49 18.70 -13.68
CA THR A 430 -24.43 18.75 -15.15
C THR A 430 -25.35 17.70 -15.78
N PRO A 431 -25.83 17.96 -17.01
CA PRO A 431 -27.07 17.40 -17.54
C PRO A 431 -26.82 16.30 -18.58
N ASP A 432 -27.78 15.39 -18.77
CA ASP A 432 -28.24 15.08 -20.13
C ASP A 432 -29.60 14.36 -20.13
N SER A 433 -30.22 14.40 -21.30
CA SER A 433 -31.64 14.38 -21.58
C SER A 433 -32.12 13.04 -22.14
N SER A 434 -33.45 12.83 -22.06
CA SER A 434 -34.30 12.02 -22.95
C SER A 434 -34.11 10.49 -22.95
N GLN A 435 -35.11 9.61 -23.00
CA GLN A 435 -36.48 9.62 -23.57
C GLN A 435 -37.20 8.36 -23.01
N SER A 436 -38.35 8.48 -22.34
CA SER A 436 -39.73 8.31 -22.84
C SER A 436 -40.37 6.89 -22.74
N GLN A 437 -41.43 6.85 -21.91
CA GLN A 437 -42.76 6.23 -22.10
C GLN A 437 -42.97 4.70 -22.07
N SER A 438 -43.71 4.26 -21.04
CA SER A 438 -45.03 3.58 -21.03
C SER A 438 -45.10 2.73 -19.74
N GLY A 439 -46.13 2.73 -18.90
CA GLY A 439 -47.54 3.04 -19.09
C GLY A 439 -48.35 1.74 -18.97
N THR A 440 -48.54 1.21 -17.75
CA THR A 440 -49.68 0.33 -17.43
C THR A 440 -49.92 0.25 -15.93
N SER A 441 -51.10 0.69 -15.54
CA SER A 441 -51.80 0.46 -14.27
C SER A 441 -52.20 -1.00 -14.12
N GLY A 442 -52.05 -1.53 -12.90
CA GLY A 442 -52.48 -2.88 -12.53
C GLY A 442 -52.59 -2.99 -11.02
N SER A 443 -53.73 -2.57 -10.48
CA SER A 443 -54.16 -2.76 -9.11
C SER A 443 -54.43 -4.24 -8.84
N SER A 444 -53.77 -4.84 -7.85
CA SER A 444 -54.25 -6.05 -7.19
C SER A 444 -53.98 -5.98 -5.69
N SER A 445 -55.10 -5.89 -4.97
CA SER A 445 -55.26 -5.95 -3.52
C SER A 445 -55.07 -7.37 -2.99
N ALA A 446 -54.22 -7.54 -1.97
CA ALA A 446 -54.21 -8.69 -1.06
C ALA A 446 -53.51 -8.31 0.26
N PRO A 447 -53.81 -8.97 1.39
CA PRO A 447 -54.16 -8.28 2.63
C PRO A 447 -52.98 -8.01 3.59
N GLN A 448 -53.02 -6.84 4.24
CA GLN A 448 -52.21 -6.49 5.40
C GLN A 448 -52.53 -7.44 6.57
N GLN A 449 -51.62 -8.37 6.85
CA GLN A 449 -51.46 -8.91 8.19
C GLN A 449 -50.77 -7.87 9.06
N ARG A 450 -51.50 -7.37 10.07
CA ARG A 450 -50.98 -6.53 11.15
C ARG A 450 -49.98 -7.35 11.99
N GLY A 451 -48.72 -7.33 11.60
CA GLY A 451 -47.60 -7.54 12.53
C GLY A 451 -47.27 -6.19 13.18
N LYS A 452 -47.31 -6.11 14.51
CA LYS A 452 -46.88 -4.94 15.28
C LYS A 452 -45.51 -4.46 14.78
N GLY A 453 -45.45 -3.24 14.27
CA GLY A 453 -44.18 -2.57 13.99
C GLY A 453 -43.40 -2.44 15.30
N MET A 454 -42.22 -3.04 15.32
CA MET A 454 -41.19 -2.74 16.31
C MET A 454 -40.67 -1.35 15.98
N ASP A 455 -40.69 -0.43 16.95
CA ASP A 455 -40.34 0.98 16.77
C ASP A 455 -38.97 1.16 16.08
N SER A 456 -38.97 1.95 15.00
CA SER A 456 -37.79 2.22 14.16
C SER A 456 -36.68 2.99 14.90
N GLU A 457 -36.92 3.46 16.13
CA GLU A 457 -35.92 4.12 16.99
C GLU A 457 -35.03 3.13 17.77
N ASN A 458 -35.41 1.85 17.87
CA ASN A 458 -34.65 0.85 18.64
C ASN A 458 -33.50 0.18 17.86
N LEU A 459 -33.42 0.39 16.54
CA LEU A 459 -32.40 -0.24 15.67
C LEU A 459 -31.05 0.49 15.63
N GLU A 460 -30.93 1.63 16.31
CA GLU A 460 -29.73 2.50 16.26
C GLU A 460 -28.92 2.56 17.56
N GLN A 461 -29.12 1.62 18.50
CA GLN A 461 -28.38 1.64 19.77
C GLN A 461 -27.04 0.90 19.67
N ASP A 462 -25.97 1.57 20.13
CA ASP A 462 -24.65 0.99 20.42
C ASP A 462 -24.70 0.08 21.65
N LEU A 463 -23.75 -0.88 21.77
CA LEU A 463 -23.74 -1.83 22.89
C LEU A 463 -23.63 -1.12 24.23
N CYS A 464 -22.84 -0.05 24.30
CA CYS A 464 -22.69 0.76 25.50
C CYS A 464 -24.04 1.35 25.96
N THR A 465 -24.79 2.00 25.08
CA THR A 465 -26.12 2.55 25.41
C THR A 465 -27.10 1.45 25.78
N PHE A 466 -27.07 0.32 25.07
CA PHE A 466 -27.92 -0.84 25.39
C PHE A 466 -27.69 -1.37 26.81
N LEU A 467 -26.42 -1.62 27.17
CA LEU A 467 -26.04 -2.11 28.50
C LEU A 467 -26.44 -1.12 29.60
N ILE A 468 -26.21 0.17 29.40
CA ILE A 468 -26.58 1.23 30.36
C ILE A 468 -28.12 1.30 30.52
N SER A 469 -28.87 1.27 29.41
CA SER A 469 -30.33 1.33 29.41
C SER A 469 -30.95 0.14 30.14
N ARG A 470 -30.42 -1.07 29.92
CA ARG A 470 -30.85 -2.30 30.62
C ARG A 470 -30.47 -2.28 32.09
N ALA A 471 -29.23 -1.90 32.42
CA ALA A 471 -28.76 -1.77 33.80
C ALA A 471 -29.61 -0.78 34.61
N CYS A 472 -30.04 0.35 34.02
CA CYS A 472 -30.90 1.31 34.73
C CYS A 472 -32.28 0.73 35.13
N LYS A 473 -32.74 -0.33 34.45
CA LYS A 473 -34.02 -1.00 34.74
C LYS A 473 -33.88 -2.14 35.76
N ASN A 474 -32.70 -2.73 35.91
CA ASN A 474 -32.46 -3.89 36.75
C ASN A 474 -31.28 -3.65 37.71
N SER A 475 -31.57 -3.63 39.02
CA SER A 475 -30.58 -3.36 40.07
C SER A 475 -29.43 -4.37 40.12
N THR A 476 -29.70 -5.63 39.79
CA THR A 476 -28.70 -6.70 39.82
C THR A 476 -27.71 -6.50 38.68
N LEU A 477 -28.20 -6.27 37.45
CA LEU A 477 -27.37 -5.98 36.29
C LEU A 477 -26.54 -4.70 36.48
N ALA A 478 -27.13 -3.64 37.03
CA ALA A 478 -26.40 -2.42 37.35
C ALA A 478 -25.25 -2.64 38.33
N ASN A 479 -25.45 -3.47 39.36
CA ASN A 479 -24.42 -3.78 40.33
C ASN A 479 -23.23 -4.51 39.66
N TYR A 480 -23.50 -5.56 38.89
CA TYR A 480 -22.44 -6.30 38.20
C TYR A 480 -21.74 -5.45 37.12
N LEU A 481 -22.49 -4.68 36.33
CA LEU A 481 -21.93 -3.79 35.32
C LEU A 481 -21.00 -2.75 35.97
N TYR A 482 -21.42 -2.15 37.09
CA TYR A 482 -20.61 -1.19 37.83
C TYR A 482 -19.26 -1.78 38.25
N TRP A 483 -19.29 -2.93 38.92
CA TRP A 483 -18.08 -3.58 39.41
C TRP A 483 -17.18 -4.08 38.28
N TYR A 484 -17.73 -4.64 37.20
CA TYR A 484 -16.92 -5.06 36.06
C TYR A 484 -16.22 -3.88 35.39
N VAL A 485 -16.90 -2.74 35.18
CA VAL A 485 -16.25 -1.58 34.57
C VAL A 485 -15.24 -0.92 35.54
N ILE A 486 -15.51 -0.88 36.85
CA ILE A 486 -14.55 -0.36 37.84
C ILE A 486 -13.26 -1.17 37.86
N VAL A 487 -13.35 -2.50 37.89
CA VAL A 487 -12.16 -3.37 37.89
C VAL A 487 -11.31 -3.10 36.65
N GLU A 488 -11.95 -2.89 35.49
CA GLU A 488 -11.27 -2.55 34.24
C GLU A 488 -10.66 -1.12 34.24
N CYS A 489 -11.14 -0.23 35.10
CA CYS A 489 -10.57 1.11 35.32
C CYS A 489 -9.44 1.14 36.37
N GLU A 490 -9.44 0.26 37.37
CA GLU A 490 -8.50 0.32 38.50
C GLU A 490 -7.24 -0.52 38.34
N ASP A 491 -7.19 -1.44 37.36
CA ASP A 491 -6.08 -2.40 37.21
C ASP A 491 -4.77 -1.70 36.76
N GLN A 492 -3.90 -1.40 37.73
CA GLN A 492 -2.65 -0.63 37.55
C GLN A 492 -1.42 -1.50 37.21
N ASP A 493 -1.51 -2.83 37.31
CA ASP A 493 -0.33 -3.72 37.32
C ASP A 493 0.03 -4.35 35.95
N THR A 494 -0.72 -4.09 34.88
CA THR A 494 -0.34 -4.54 33.53
C THR A 494 0.23 -3.38 32.69
N GLN A 495 1.56 -3.30 32.62
CA GLN A 495 2.33 -2.38 31.76
C GLN A 495 2.07 -2.54 30.23
N GLN A 496 0.99 -3.21 29.80
CA GLN A 496 0.74 -3.61 28.42
C GLN A 496 -0.65 -3.21 27.88
N ARG A 497 -1.41 -2.34 28.57
CA ARG A 497 -2.70 -1.89 28.04
C ARG A 497 -2.60 -0.62 27.21
N ASP A 498 -3.29 -0.62 26.07
CA ASP A 498 -3.44 0.55 25.20
C ASP A 498 -4.16 1.69 25.98
N PRO A 499 -3.54 2.87 26.14
CA PRO A 499 -4.14 4.00 26.86
C PRO A 499 -5.53 4.37 26.35
N LYS A 500 -5.81 4.13 25.06
CA LYS A 500 -7.13 4.39 24.45
C LYS A 500 -8.24 3.52 25.03
N THR A 501 -7.94 2.26 25.34
CA THR A 501 -8.93 1.32 25.89
C THR A 501 -9.30 1.69 27.33
N HIS A 502 -8.32 2.14 28.11
CA HIS A 502 -8.55 2.63 29.47
C HIS A 502 -9.44 3.88 29.48
N GLU A 503 -9.16 4.85 28.59
CA GLU A 503 -9.99 6.03 28.43
C GLU A 503 -11.43 5.70 28.01
N MET A 504 -11.62 4.68 27.15
CA MET A 504 -12.94 4.18 26.77
C MET A 504 -13.74 3.69 27.99
N TYR A 505 -13.18 2.83 28.84
CA TYR A 505 -13.91 2.36 30.03
C TYR A 505 -14.26 3.49 31.00
N LEU A 506 -13.37 4.49 31.15
CA LEU A 506 -13.68 5.70 31.92
C LEU A 506 -14.83 6.52 31.30
N ASN A 507 -14.92 6.59 29.98
CA ASN A 507 -16.06 7.20 29.28
C ASN A 507 -17.36 6.43 29.52
N VAL A 508 -17.33 5.09 29.46
CA VAL A 508 -18.48 4.23 29.76
C VAL A 508 -18.96 4.45 31.19
N MET A 509 -18.04 4.49 32.16
CA MET A 509 -18.36 4.76 33.57
C MET A 509 -19.00 6.15 33.75
N ARG A 510 -18.47 7.17 33.06
CA ARG A 510 -19.07 8.52 33.06
C ARG A 510 -20.49 8.52 32.51
N ARG A 511 -20.74 7.85 31.38
CA ARG A 511 -22.08 7.72 30.79
C ARG A 511 -23.04 6.99 31.73
N PHE A 512 -22.59 5.91 32.36
CA PHE A 512 -23.38 5.17 33.33
C PHE A 512 -23.75 6.05 34.53
N SER A 513 -22.78 6.76 35.12
CA SER A 513 -23.02 7.69 36.23
C SER A 513 -24.01 8.82 35.85
N GLN A 514 -23.91 9.36 34.63
CA GLN A 514 -24.83 10.39 34.13
C GLN A 514 -26.24 9.84 33.90
N ALA A 515 -26.38 8.63 33.36
CA ALA A 515 -27.67 7.96 33.19
C ALA A 515 -28.33 7.72 34.56
N LEU A 516 -27.56 7.28 35.56
CA LEU A 516 -28.06 7.10 36.92
C LEU A 516 -28.48 8.42 37.60
N LEU A 517 -27.89 9.57 37.22
CA LEU A 517 -28.30 10.90 37.72
C LEU A 517 -29.62 11.38 37.13
N LYS A 518 -29.79 11.15 35.82
CA LYS A 518 -30.95 11.61 35.06
C LYS A 518 -32.19 10.72 35.27
N GLY A 519 -31.99 9.48 35.71
CA GLY A 519 -33.06 8.50 35.92
C GLY A 519 -33.99 8.78 37.11
N ASP A 520 -34.94 7.87 37.28
CA ASP A 520 -35.98 7.93 38.30
C ASP A 520 -35.45 7.79 39.74
N ARG A 521 -36.34 7.99 40.71
CA ARG A 521 -36.01 7.90 42.14
C ARG A 521 -35.39 6.55 42.52
N SER A 522 -35.84 5.45 41.91
CA SER A 522 -35.27 4.11 42.10
C SER A 522 -33.80 4.02 41.65
N VAL A 523 -33.50 4.60 40.49
CA VAL A 523 -32.16 4.63 39.89
C VAL A 523 -31.20 5.51 40.72
N LYS A 524 -31.71 6.61 41.27
CA LYS A 524 -30.94 7.47 42.20
C LYS A 524 -30.62 6.79 43.52
N VAL A 525 -31.55 5.99 44.06
CA VAL A 525 -31.31 5.16 45.25
C VAL A 525 -30.24 4.10 44.93
N MET A 526 -30.33 3.45 43.77
CA MET A 526 -29.33 2.50 43.30
C MET A 526 -27.93 3.13 43.19
N ARG A 527 -27.81 4.34 42.63
CA ARG A 527 -26.56 5.10 42.61
C ARG A 527 -26.00 5.34 44.02
N SER A 528 -26.86 5.74 44.97
CA SER A 528 -26.43 5.96 46.36
C SER A 528 -25.94 4.67 47.03
N LEU A 529 -26.57 3.53 46.70
CA LEU A 529 -26.15 2.22 47.17
C LEU A 529 -24.78 1.83 46.59
N LEU A 530 -24.57 2.00 45.28
CA LEU A 530 -23.28 1.72 44.63
C LEU A 530 -22.15 2.58 45.22
N ALA A 531 -22.41 3.87 45.44
CA ALA A 531 -21.44 4.76 46.08
C ALA A 531 -21.13 4.31 47.52
N SER A 532 -22.15 3.91 48.30
CA SER A 532 -21.94 3.36 49.64
C SER A 532 -21.13 2.06 49.61
N GLN A 533 -21.40 1.17 48.65
CA GLN A 533 -20.63 -0.07 48.48
C GLN A 533 -19.17 0.21 48.14
N GLN A 534 -18.90 1.16 47.23
CA GLN A 534 -17.53 1.56 46.90
C GLN A 534 -16.80 2.11 48.13
N THR A 535 -17.42 3.03 48.89
CA THR A 535 -16.79 3.55 50.11
C THR A 535 -16.52 2.46 51.16
N PHE A 536 -17.37 1.43 51.21
CA PHE A 536 -17.18 0.29 52.09
C PHE A 536 -16.00 -0.59 51.63
N VAL A 537 -15.91 -0.89 50.33
CA VAL A 537 -14.79 -1.65 49.74
C VAL A 537 -13.48 -0.88 49.88
N ASP A 538 -13.46 0.43 49.64
CA ASP A 538 -12.27 1.27 49.82
C ASP A 538 -11.77 1.22 51.27
N ARG A 539 -12.68 1.30 52.24
CA ARG A 539 -12.34 1.14 53.66
C ARG A 539 -11.77 -0.25 53.95
N LEU A 540 -12.37 -1.31 53.41
CA LEU A 540 -11.84 -2.67 53.53
C LEU A 540 -10.42 -2.81 52.95
N VAL A 541 -10.17 -2.25 51.76
CA VAL A 541 -8.86 -2.27 51.11
C VAL A 541 -7.83 -1.47 51.94
N GLN A 542 -8.21 -0.31 52.47
CA GLN A 542 -7.35 0.48 53.36
C GLN A 542 -6.97 -0.28 54.64
N LEU A 543 -7.94 -0.95 55.26
CA LEU A 543 -7.71 -1.77 56.45
C LEU A 543 -6.83 -2.99 56.12
N MET A 544 -7.08 -3.67 55.00
CA MET A 544 -6.23 -4.77 54.53
C MET A 544 -4.79 -4.32 54.29
N LYS A 545 -4.57 -3.17 53.63
CA LYS A 545 -3.24 -2.57 53.43
C LYS A 545 -2.58 -2.14 54.75
N ALA A 546 -3.35 -1.73 55.76
CA ALA A 546 -2.83 -1.41 57.08
C ALA A 546 -2.36 -2.68 57.82
N VAL A 547 -3.17 -3.74 57.80
CA VAL A 547 -2.82 -5.05 58.40
C VAL A 547 -1.65 -5.73 57.67
N GLN A 548 -1.54 -5.57 56.34
CA GLN A 548 -0.38 -6.06 55.57
C GLN A 548 0.92 -5.34 55.95
N ARG A 549 0.88 -4.03 56.18
CA ARG A 549 2.04 -3.23 56.60
C ARG A 549 2.48 -3.49 58.04
N GLU A 550 1.61 -4.03 58.87
CA GLU A 550 1.94 -4.38 60.25
C GLU A 550 2.81 -5.65 60.30
N SER A 551 4.06 -5.50 60.77
CA SER A 551 4.98 -6.62 60.96
C SER A 551 4.79 -7.25 62.34
N GLY A 552 4.44 -8.54 62.39
CA GLY A 552 4.18 -9.22 63.66
C GLY A 552 3.77 -10.68 63.54
N ASN A 553 3.89 -11.43 64.65
CA ASN A 553 3.47 -12.83 64.76
C ASN A 553 1.95 -12.97 64.51
N ARG A 554 1.48 -14.12 63.98
CA ARG A 554 0.09 -14.37 63.56
C ARG A 554 -0.95 -13.88 64.57
N LYS A 555 -0.69 -14.06 65.88
CA LYS A 555 -1.57 -13.60 66.96
C LYS A 555 -1.75 -12.08 66.98
N LYS A 556 -0.69 -11.29 66.76
CA LYS A 556 -0.76 -9.82 66.70
C LYS A 556 -1.53 -9.34 65.47
N LYS A 557 -1.31 -9.96 64.31
CA LYS A 557 -2.07 -9.68 63.08
C LYS A 557 -3.57 -9.95 63.26
N VAL A 558 -3.94 -11.07 63.90
CA VAL A 558 -5.34 -11.38 64.20
C VAL A 558 -5.97 -10.38 65.18
N THR A 559 -5.22 -9.90 66.17
CA THR A 559 -5.72 -8.85 67.08
C THR A 559 -5.90 -7.52 66.35
N ALA A 560 -4.96 -7.13 65.50
CA ALA A 560 -5.05 -5.93 64.69
C ALA A 560 -6.22 -5.99 63.69
N GLU A 561 -6.44 -7.15 63.05
CA GLU A 561 -7.58 -7.41 62.18
C GLU A 561 -8.90 -7.24 62.94
N ARG A 562 -9.03 -7.81 64.13
CA ARG A 562 -10.24 -7.65 64.97
C ARG A 562 -10.52 -6.20 65.36
N VAL A 563 -9.48 -5.43 65.69
CA VAL A 563 -9.59 -3.99 66.02
C VAL A 563 -9.94 -3.15 64.78
N CYS A 564 -9.44 -3.55 63.61
CA CYS A 564 -9.76 -2.92 62.34
C CYS A 564 -11.20 -3.20 61.91
N VAL A 565 -11.67 -4.44 62.04
CA VAL A 565 -13.04 -4.85 61.68
C VAL A 565 -14.09 -4.22 62.60
N THR A 566 -13.77 -3.96 63.87
CA THR A 566 -14.68 -3.24 64.79
C THR A 566 -14.82 -1.74 64.48
N LYS A 567 -14.01 -1.19 63.56
CA LYS A 567 -14.06 0.21 63.12
C LYS A 567 -14.78 0.40 61.77
N LEU A 568 -15.12 -0.69 61.07
CA LEU A 568 -16.03 -0.69 59.92
C LEU A 568 -17.47 -0.57 60.40
#